data_AF-A0A8B8BYQ1-F1
#
_entry.id   AF-A0A8B8BYQ1-F1
#
_cell.length_a   1.000
_cell.length_b   1.000
_cell.length_c   1.000
_cell.angle_alpha   90.00
_cell.angle_beta   90.00
_cell.angle_gamma   90.00
#
_symmetry.space_group_name_H-M   'P 1'
#
loop_
_entity.id
_entity.type
_entity.pdbx_description
1 polymer ?
#
loop_
_entity_poly.entity_id
_entity_poly.type
_entity_poly.pdbx_seq_one_letter_code
_entity_poly.pdbx_strand_id
1 'polypeptide(L)'
;MQKRQDEHENHLLKKTEEMQGDILTVHERLDELEKPLQKNTRKLQETKYETSIITQWQEDDEFFVSTKAAEIVSKMVETNNLVIVTGHSGSGKSAIIQHIALQYRRRGWIVNPVYSFKEIHETCKSKNFETDSHIFVFNDPIGKESYDEMSYNEWIILKKYLIVQM
;
A
#
# COMPACT_ATOMS: atom_id res chain seq x y z
N MET A 1 -67.29 3.34 24.83
CA MET A 1 -65.86 3.57 25.14
C MET A 1 -64.95 2.65 24.34
N GLN A 2 -65.29 1.36 24.19
CA GLN A 2 -64.49 0.36 23.48
C GLN A 2 -64.01 0.75 22.07
N LYS A 3 -64.92 1.24 21.21
CA LYS A 3 -64.62 1.56 19.79
C LYS A 3 -63.49 2.59 19.58
N ARG A 4 -63.33 3.56 20.49
CA ARG A 4 -62.25 4.56 20.41
C ARG A 4 -60.90 4.02 20.88
N GLN A 5 -60.91 2.99 21.74
CA GLN A 5 -59.72 2.30 22.20
C GLN A 5 -59.15 1.45 21.04
N ASP A 6 -60.03 0.70 20.36
CA ASP A 6 -59.67 -0.19 19.27
C ASP A 6 -59.15 0.59 18.03
N GLU A 7 -59.68 1.78 17.75
CA GLU A 7 -59.19 2.66 16.68
C GLU A 7 -57.79 3.24 17.00
N HIS A 8 -57.51 3.52 18.27
CA HIS A 8 -56.20 4.01 18.71
C HIS A 8 -55.14 2.90 18.63
N GLU A 9 -55.47 1.69 19.09
CA GLU A 9 -54.57 0.52 18.99
C GLU A 9 -54.24 0.17 17.55
N ASN A 10 -55.23 0.18 16.64
CA ASN A 10 -54.99 -0.04 15.21
C ASN A 10 -54.12 1.04 14.57
N HIS A 11 -54.25 2.30 14.99
CA HIS A 11 -53.39 3.37 14.50
C HIS A 11 -51.94 3.20 14.97
N LEU A 12 -51.73 2.75 16.20
CA LEU A 12 -50.40 2.46 16.76
C LEU A 12 -49.75 1.25 16.08
N LEU A 13 -50.53 0.20 15.81
CA LEU A 13 -50.05 -0.99 15.07
C LEU A 13 -49.56 -0.59 13.68
N LYS A 14 -50.36 0.17 12.94
CA LYS A 14 -49.99 0.63 11.60
C LYS A 14 -48.71 1.48 11.58
N LYS A 15 -48.55 2.40 12.54
CA LYS A 15 -47.30 3.18 12.69
C LYS A 15 -46.09 2.31 12.99
N THR A 16 -46.29 1.23 13.76
CA THR A 16 -45.21 0.32 14.12
C THR A 16 -44.77 -0.50 12.91
N GLU A 17 -45.71 -0.95 12.08
CA GLU A 17 -45.43 -1.65 10.82
C GLU A 17 -44.70 -0.74 9.82
N GLU A 18 -45.13 0.51 9.69
CA GLU A 18 -44.46 1.53 8.84
C GLU A 18 -43.02 1.77 9.31
N MET A 19 -42.80 1.97 10.63
CA MET A 19 -41.46 2.12 11.19
C MET A 19 -40.58 0.88 10.97
N GLN A 20 -41.14 -0.33 11.07
CA GLN A 20 -40.38 -1.55 10.81
C GLN A 20 -39.95 -1.67 9.35
N GLY A 21 -40.81 -1.28 8.41
CA GLY A 21 -40.48 -1.21 6.99
C GLY A 21 -39.35 -0.22 6.68
N ASP A 22 -39.41 0.97 7.29
CA ASP A 22 -38.36 1.98 7.13
C ASP A 22 -37.02 1.50 7.70
N ILE A 23 -37.02 0.86 8.87
CA ILE A 23 -35.81 0.29 9.48
C ILE A 23 -35.20 -0.79 8.58
N LEU A 24 -36.02 -1.68 8.01
CA LEU A 24 -35.56 -2.73 7.12
C LEU A 24 -34.91 -2.14 5.87
N THR A 25 -35.53 -1.12 5.29
CA THR A 25 -35.02 -0.41 4.10
C THR A 25 -33.69 0.29 4.37
N VAL A 26 -33.53 0.90 5.55
CA VAL A 26 -32.26 1.50 5.98
C VAL A 26 -31.20 0.42 6.18
N HIS A 27 -31.55 -0.73 6.74
CA HIS A 27 -30.60 -1.81 6.97
C HIS A 27 -30.06 -2.39 5.65
N GLU A 28 -30.93 -2.60 4.66
CA GLU A 28 -30.54 -3.03 3.31
C GLU A 28 -29.60 -2.02 2.63
N ARG A 29 -29.89 -0.72 2.75
CA ARG A 29 -29.02 0.34 2.21
C ARG A 29 -27.67 0.41 2.93
N LEU A 30 -27.62 0.15 4.23
CA LEU A 30 -26.36 0.07 4.98
C LEU A 30 -25.53 -1.13 4.52
N ASP A 31 -26.13 -2.30 4.33
CA ASP A 31 -25.47 -3.50 3.80
C ASP A 31 -24.89 -3.27 2.39
N GLU A 32 -25.62 -2.54 1.54
CA GLU A 32 -25.15 -2.17 0.20
C GLU A 32 -23.98 -1.18 0.22
N LEU A 33 -23.93 -0.29 1.21
CA LEU A 33 -22.81 0.66 1.39
C LEU A 33 -21.59 0.01 2.08
N GLU A 34 -21.81 -1.01 2.92
CA GLU A 34 -20.75 -1.68 3.65
C GLU A 34 -19.94 -2.65 2.76
N LYS A 35 -20.59 -3.28 1.78
CA LYS A 35 -19.93 -4.20 0.81
C LYS A 35 -18.78 -3.53 0.02
N PRO A 36 -18.94 -2.33 -0.59
CA PRO A 36 -17.85 -1.60 -1.23
C PRO A 36 -16.76 -1.18 -0.26
N LEU A 37 -17.13 -0.71 0.93
CA LEU A 37 -16.17 -0.28 1.95
C LEU A 37 -15.29 -1.45 2.39
N GLN A 38 -15.86 -2.63 2.71
CA GLN A 38 -15.07 -3.81 3.05
C GLN A 38 -14.19 -4.29 1.89
N LYS A 39 -14.65 -4.17 0.63
CA LYS A 39 -13.87 -4.56 -0.55
C LYS A 39 -12.66 -3.64 -0.78
N ASN A 40 -12.82 -2.32 -0.56
CA ASN A 40 -11.72 -1.36 -0.65
C ASN A 40 -10.76 -1.46 0.54
N THR A 41 -11.28 -1.62 1.76
CA THR A 41 -10.47 -1.80 2.97
C THR A 41 -9.60 -3.07 2.91
N ARG A 42 -10.14 -4.19 2.38
CA ARG A 42 -9.34 -5.42 2.17
C ARG A 42 -8.26 -5.28 1.10
N LYS A 43 -8.40 -4.34 0.16
CA LYS A 43 -7.41 -4.11 -0.91
C LYS A 43 -6.22 -3.25 -0.45
N LEU A 44 -6.39 -2.51 0.65
CA LEU A 44 -5.38 -1.65 1.28
C LEU A 44 -4.68 -2.30 2.48
N GLN A 45 -5.15 -3.44 2.98
CA GLN A 45 -4.53 -4.09 4.13
C GLN A 45 -3.21 -4.76 3.73
N GLU A 46 -2.13 -4.38 4.44
CA GLU A 46 -0.88 -5.13 4.46
C GLU A 46 -1.21 -6.62 4.69
N THR A 47 -0.64 -7.48 3.85
CA THR A 47 -0.70 -8.93 4.08
C THR A 47 -0.02 -9.24 5.41
N LYS A 48 -0.40 -10.36 6.04
CA LYS A 48 0.26 -10.83 7.28
C LYS A 48 1.79 -10.92 7.13
N TYR A 49 2.26 -11.20 5.92
CA TYR A 49 3.68 -11.23 5.58
C TYR A 49 4.31 -9.83 5.56
N GLU A 50 3.71 -8.87 4.86
CA GLU A 50 4.16 -7.47 4.82
C GLU A 50 4.15 -6.85 6.22
N THR A 51 3.09 -7.07 7.00
CA THR A 51 3.02 -6.60 8.39
C THR A 51 4.16 -7.15 9.23
N SER A 52 4.48 -8.44 9.11
CA SER A 52 5.61 -9.03 9.86
C SER A 52 6.95 -8.39 9.49
N ILE A 53 7.16 -8.08 8.22
CA ILE A 53 8.40 -7.42 7.75
C ILE A 53 8.47 -6.00 8.29
N ILE A 54 7.37 -5.26 8.18
CA ILE A 54 7.33 -3.86 8.61
C ILE A 54 7.48 -3.77 10.13
N THR A 55 6.89 -4.69 10.90
CA THR A 55 7.11 -4.77 12.36
C THR A 55 8.58 -4.95 12.69
N GLN A 56 9.28 -5.87 12.00
CA GLN A 56 10.73 -6.03 12.20
C GLN A 56 11.49 -4.74 11.90
N TRP A 57 11.13 -4.04 10.82
CA TRP A 57 11.76 -2.75 10.51
C TRP A 57 11.51 -1.73 11.61
N GLN A 58 10.32 -1.71 12.21
CA GLN A 58 10.00 -0.81 13.32
C GLN A 58 10.84 -1.09 14.55
N GLU A 59 11.05 -2.37 14.90
CA GLU A 59 11.93 -2.78 15.99
C GLU A 59 13.38 -2.37 15.73
N ASP A 60 13.87 -2.59 14.50
CA ASP A 60 15.22 -2.19 14.10
C ASP A 60 15.39 -0.65 14.09
N ASP A 61 14.32 0.08 13.75
CA ASP A 61 14.27 1.55 13.71
C ASP A 61 14.42 2.19 15.10
N GLU A 62 14.06 1.48 16.18
CA GLU A 62 14.23 1.97 17.55
C GLU A 62 15.69 2.25 17.90
N PHE A 63 16.62 1.52 17.27
CA PHE A 63 18.06 1.69 17.44
C PHE A 63 18.71 2.53 16.34
N PHE A 64 17.91 3.08 15.41
CA PHE A 64 18.43 3.82 14.27
C PHE A 64 19.04 5.16 14.70
N VAL A 65 20.28 5.40 14.28
CA VAL A 65 20.96 6.70 14.46
C VAL A 65 21.04 7.39 13.11
N SER A 66 20.40 8.57 13.01
CA SER A 66 20.44 9.38 11.80
C SER A 66 21.88 9.79 11.46
N THR A 67 22.24 9.64 10.19
CA THR A 67 23.54 10.04 9.65
C THR A 67 23.36 11.04 8.52
N LYS A 68 24.44 11.74 8.14
CA LYS A 68 24.44 12.61 6.96
C LYS A 68 23.98 11.88 5.69
N ALA A 69 24.34 10.61 5.54
CA ALA A 69 23.89 9.79 4.41
C ALA A 69 22.37 9.59 4.44
N ALA A 70 21.80 9.29 5.61
CA ALA A 70 20.35 9.15 5.77
C ALA A 70 19.60 10.45 5.42
N GLU A 71 20.10 11.59 5.87
CA GLU A 71 19.52 12.91 5.55
C GLU A 71 19.53 13.20 4.05
N ILE A 72 20.63 12.88 3.36
CA ILE A 72 20.76 13.06 1.91
C ILE A 72 19.75 12.17 1.17
N VAL A 73 19.68 10.89 1.53
CA VAL A 73 18.74 9.95 0.90
C VAL A 73 17.29 10.38 1.15
N SER A 74 16.95 10.83 2.37
CA SER A 74 15.60 11.33 2.68
C SER A 74 15.20 12.49 1.77
N LYS A 75 16.10 13.45 1.54
CA LYS A 75 15.86 14.57 0.63
C LYS A 75 15.73 14.12 -0.82
N MET A 76 16.53 13.15 -1.25
CA MET A 76 16.45 12.61 -2.61
C MET A 76 15.11 11.93 -2.88
N VAL A 77 14.55 11.20 -1.92
CA VAL A 77 13.26 10.51 -2.07
C VAL A 77 12.09 11.49 -2.19
N GLU A 78 12.20 12.71 -1.64
CA GLU A 78 11.14 13.72 -1.74
C GLU A 78 11.00 14.32 -3.14
N THR A 79 12.07 14.34 -3.94
CA THR A 79 12.08 14.95 -5.28
C THR A 79 12.24 13.96 -6.42
N ASN A 80 12.53 12.69 -6.14
CA ASN A 80 12.81 11.67 -7.15
C ASN A 80 11.93 10.44 -6.95
N ASN A 81 11.38 9.93 -8.05
CA ASN A 81 10.55 8.72 -8.06
C ASN A 81 11.37 7.41 -7.97
N LEU A 82 12.69 7.49 -8.14
CA LEU A 82 13.61 6.36 -8.02
C LEU A 82 14.89 6.82 -7.32
N VAL A 83 15.24 6.12 -6.24
CA VAL A 83 16.49 6.33 -5.50
C VAL A 83 17.16 4.99 -5.31
N ILE A 84 18.44 4.90 -5.68
CA ILE A 84 19.26 3.70 -5.50
C ILE A 84 20.34 4.03 -4.47
N VAL A 85 20.36 3.27 -3.37
CA VAL A 85 21.35 3.44 -2.30
C VAL A 85 22.43 2.36 -2.46
N THR A 86 23.65 2.78 -2.79
CA THR A 86 24.81 1.90 -2.98
C THR A 86 25.90 2.19 -1.96
N GLY A 87 26.84 1.26 -1.79
CA GLY A 87 27.92 1.38 -0.80
C GLY A 87 28.41 0.03 -0.28
N HIS A 88 29.54 0.05 0.44
CA HIS A 88 30.18 -1.15 0.98
C HIS A 88 29.26 -1.99 1.88
N SER A 89 29.55 -3.29 2.00
CA SER A 89 28.83 -4.16 2.94
C SER A 89 28.96 -3.61 4.37
N GLY A 90 27.89 -3.74 5.16
CA GLY A 90 27.85 -3.23 6.55
C GLY A 90 27.73 -1.71 6.72
N SER A 91 27.67 -0.91 5.64
CA SER A 91 27.57 0.56 5.74
C SER A 91 26.20 1.10 6.18
N GLY A 92 25.22 0.24 6.48
CA GLY A 92 23.89 0.65 6.94
C GLY A 92 22.89 1.04 5.85
N LYS A 93 23.14 0.67 4.58
CA LYS A 93 22.23 0.97 3.45
C LYS A 93 20.79 0.52 3.70
N SER A 94 20.61 -0.73 4.15
CA SER A 94 19.30 -1.31 4.44
C SER A 94 18.60 -0.54 5.56
N ALA A 95 19.33 -0.21 6.63
CA ALA A 95 18.79 0.59 7.73
C ALA A 95 18.30 1.97 7.26
N ILE A 96 19.04 2.64 6.37
CA ILE A 96 18.64 3.93 5.81
C ILE A 96 17.33 3.82 5.01
N ILE A 97 17.24 2.88 4.07
CA ILE A 97 16.05 2.75 3.22
C ILE A 97 14.81 2.32 4.03
N GLN A 98 15.01 1.46 5.03
CA GLN A 98 13.94 1.00 5.94
C GLN A 98 13.45 2.14 6.83
N HIS A 99 14.37 2.89 7.45
CA HIS A 99 14.04 4.08 8.24
C HIS A 99 13.19 5.06 7.42
N ILE A 100 13.63 5.39 6.20
CA ILE A 100 12.91 6.32 5.33
C ILE A 100 11.54 5.75 4.96
N ALA A 101 11.44 4.47 4.61
CA ALA A 101 10.16 3.84 4.31
C ALA A 101 9.16 3.95 5.48
N LEU A 102 9.63 3.75 6.73
CA LEU A 102 8.80 3.94 7.92
C LEU A 102 8.37 5.39 8.12
N GLN A 103 9.22 6.38 7.80
CA GLN A 103 8.80 7.78 7.81
C GLN A 103 7.66 8.05 6.81
N TYR A 104 7.72 7.48 5.62
CA TYR A 104 6.64 7.59 4.64
C TYR A 104 5.37 6.86 5.09
N ARG A 105 5.50 5.69 5.74
CA ARG A 105 4.36 5.00 6.38
C ARG A 105 3.67 5.89 7.40
N ARG A 106 4.43 6.57 8.26
CA ARG A 106 3.90 7.53 9.25
C ARG A 106 3.21 8.73 8.60
N ARG A 107 3.58 9.08 7.36
CA ARG A 107 2.93 10.12 6.53
C ARG A 107 1.69 9.61 5.77
N GLY A 108 1.27 8.36 5.99
CA GLY A 108 0.09 7.75 5.34
C GLY A 108 0.36 7.09 3.99
N TRP A 109 1.63 6.91 3.60
CA TRP A 109 1.98 6.18 2.39
C TRP A 109 1.92 4.66 2.62
N ILE A 110 1.55 3.93 1.58
CA ILE A 110 1.59 2.48 1.57
C ILE A 110 3.02 2.01 1.26
N VAL A 111 3.66 1.39 2.24
CA VAL A 111 4.99 0.77 2.07
C VAL A 111 4.82 -0.64 1.53
N ASN A 112 5.45 -0.93 0.39
CA ASN A 112 5.42 -2.23 -0.26
C ASN A 112 6.86 -2.78 -0.29
N PRO A 113 7.27 -3.62 0.68
CA PRO A 113 8.50 -4.38 0.60
C PRO A 113 8.44 -5.32 -0.60
N VAL A 114 9.45 -5.30 -1.47
CA VAL A 114 9.50 -6.13 -2.68
C VAL A 114 10.82 -6.87 -2.79
N TYR A 115 10.76 -8.08 -3.34
CA TYR A 115 11.92 -8.97 -3.50
C TYR A 115 12.26 -9.27 -4.96
N SER A 116 11.39 -8.86 -5.89
CA SER A 116 11.59 -9.02 -7.33
C SER A 116 10.94 -7.87 -8.10
N PHE A 117 11.43 -7.61 -9.31
CA PHE A 117 10.79 -6.63 -10.21
C PHE A 117 9.38 -7.07 -10.64
N LYS A 118 9.15 -8.38 -10.69
CA LYS A 118 7.85 -8.97 -11.04
C LYS A 118 6.76 -8.53 -10.07
N GLU A 119 7.05 -8.50 -8.76
CA GLU A 119 6.11 -8.05 -7.72
C GLU A 119 5.68 -6.59 -7.91
N ILE A 120 6.61 -5.69 -8.28
CA ILE A 120 6.27 -4.29 -8.57
C ILE A 120 5.30 -4.24 -9.74
N HIS A 121 5.61 -4.92 -10.85
CA HIS A 121 4.76 -4.90 -12.04
C HIS A 121 3.37 -5.53 -11.80
N GLU A 122 3.29 -6.63 -11.05
CA GLU A 122 2.01 -7.26 -10.68
C GLU A 122 1.18 -6.38 -9.74
N THR A 123 1.82 -5.73 -8.77
CA THR A 123 1.18 -4.73 -7.91
C THR A 123 0.65 -3.59 -8.75
N CYS A 124 1.43 -3.14 -9.74
CA CYS A 124 1.02 -2.07 -10.63
C CYS A 124 -0.15 -2.43 -11.55
N LYS A 125 -0.24 -3.68 -11.98
CA LYS A 125 -1.37 -4.16 -12.80
C LYS A 125 -2.64 -4.42 -12.01
N SER A 126 -2.52 -4.80 -10.74
CA SER A 126 -3.65 -5.25 -9.91
C SER A 126 -4.29 -4.14 -9.07
N LYS A 127 -3.53 -3.10 -8.71
CA LYS A 127 -4.00 -1.96 -7.92
C LYS A 127 -4.45 -0.82 -8.86
N ASN A 128 -5.60 -0.22 -8.55
CA ASN A 128 -5.97 1.06 -9.11
C ASN A 128 -5.26 2.12 -8.24
N PHE A 129 -4.11 2.62 -8.68
CA PHE A 129 -3.33 3.65 -7.96
C PHE A 129 -3.98 5.03 -7.89
N GLU A 130 -5.27 5.14 -8.21
CA GLU A 130 -5.91 6.44 -8.49
C GLU A 130 -6.01 7.34 -7.25
N THR A 131 -5.72 6.83 -6.04
CA THR A 131 -5.86 7.62 -4.80
C THR A 131 -4.74 7.43 -3.76
N ASP A 132 -4.00 6.32 -3.76
CA ASP A 132 -3.04 6.02 -2.70
C ASP A 132 -1.60 6.32 -3.13
N SER A 133 -0.80 6.89 -2.21
CA SER A 133 0.63 7.11 -2.43
C SER A 133 1.44 5.89 -1.97
N HIS A 134 2.22 5.31 -2.87
CA HIS A 134 2.97 4.08 -2.64
C HIS A 134 4.49 4.33 -2.65
N ILE A 135 5.20 3.65 -1.75
CA ILE A 135 6.65 3.51 -1.81
C ILE A 135 7.01 2.02 -1.90
N PHE A 136 7.81 1.67 -2.90
CA PHE A 136 8.32 0.31 -3.09
C PHE A 136 9.76 0.25 -2.57
N VAL A 137 10.03 -0.73 -1.70
CA VAL A 137 11.33 -0.87 -1.06
C VAL A 137 11.94 -2.18 -1.49
N PHE A 138 12.95 -2.10 -2.36
CA PHE A 138 13.71 -3.26 -2.82
C PHE A 138 15.07 -3.29 -2.12
N ASN A 139 15.17 -4.12 -1.07
CA ASN A 139 16.41 -4.25 -0.31
C ASN A 139 17.32 -5.33 -0.92
N ASP A 140 18.58 -4.95 -1.16
CA ASP A 140 19.64 -5.81 -1.67
C ASP A 140 19.27 -6.63 -2.93
N PRO A 141 18.91 -5.98 -4.04
CA PRO A 141 18.53 -6.67 -5.27
C PRO A 141 19.70 -7.43 -5.93
N ILE A 142 20.94 -6.98 -5.68
CA ILE A 142 22.14 -7.47 -6.38
C ILE A 142 22.62 -8.75 -5.70
N GLY A 143 22.19 -9.88 -6.26
CA GLY A 143 22.50 -11.24 -5.79
C GLY A 143 21.34 -12.22 -5.98
N LYS A 144 20.09 -11.73 -5.97
CA LYS A 144 18.88 -12.52 -6.29
C LYS A 144 18.39 -12.29 -7.72
N GLU A 145 18.44 -11.06 -8.19
CA GLU A 145 18.26 -10.69 -9.60
C GLU A 145 19.67 -10.49 -10.18
N SER A 146 20.42 -11.58 -10.34
CA SER A 146 21.83 -11.51 -10.72
C SER A 146 21.98 -10.80 -12.07
N TYR A 147 22.96 -9.90 -12.14
CA TYR A 147 23.51 -9.39 -13.39
C TYR A 147 23.93 -10.59 -14.26
N ASP A 148 23.14 -10.90 -15.28
CA ASP A 148 23.58 -11.81 -16.33
C ASP A 148 24.50 -11.05 -17.26
N GLU A 149 25.79 -11.33 -17.12
CA GLU A 149 26.84 -10.72 -17.94
C GLU A 149 26.62 -10.98 -19.44
N MET A 150 26.01 -12.12 -19.81
CA MET A 150 25.64 -12.37 -21.21
C MET A 150 24.54 -11.41 -21.69
N SER A 151 23.42 -11.30 -20.97
CA SER A 151 22.32 -10.38 -21.29
C SER A 151 22.78 -8.90 -21.32
N TYR A 152 23.66 -8.51 -20.41
CA TYR A 152 24.22 -7.15 -20.42
C TYR A 152 25.12 -6.90 -21.63
N ASN A 153 25.98 -7.87 -21.97
CA ASN A 153 26.86 -7.77 -23.13
C ASN A 153 26.05 -7.77 -24.45
N GLU A 154 24.99 -8.58 -24.53
CA GLU A 154 24.04 -8.54 -25.65
C GLU A 154 23.34 -7.18 -25.73
N TRP A 155 22.87 -6.61 -24.62
CA TRP A 155 22.29 -5.27 -24.61
C TRP A 155 23.29 -4.18 -25.04
N ILE A 156 24.56 -4.25 -24.61
CA ILE A 156 25.61 -3.32 -25.07
C ILE A 156 25.85 -3.45 -26.57
N ILE A 157 25.85 -4.67 -27.10
CA ILE A 157 25.99 -4.93 -28.54
C ILE A 157 24.78 -4.35 -29.28
N LEU A 158 23.56 -4.65 -28.84
CA LEU A 158 22.32 -4.14 -29.44
C LEU A 158 22.25 -2.60 -29.37
N LYS A 159 22.67 -1.98 -28.27
CA LYS A 159 22.74 -0.52 -28.10
C LYS A 159 23.70 0.15 -29.10
N LYS A 160 24.76 -0.54 -29.54
CA LYS A 160 25.65 -0.03 -30.62
C LYS A 160 24.96 -0.03 -31.98
N TYR A 161 24.01 -0.94 -32.22
CA TYR A 161 23.25 -1.02 -33.46
C TYR A 161 21.95 -0.20 -33.45
N LEU A 162 21.45 0.15 -32.26
CA LEU A 162 20.25 0.98 -32.06
C LEU A 162 20.59 2.48 -32.00
N ILE A 163 21.48 2.94 -32.90
CA ILE A 163 21.45 4.33 -33.37
C ILE A 163 20.49 4.35 -34.55
N VAL A 164 19.19 4.27 -34.27
CA VAL A 164 18.17 4.70 -35.22
C VAL A 164 18.19 6.21 -35.17
N GLN A 165 18.64 6.83 -36.25
CA GLN A 165 18.54 8.27 -36.45
C GLN A 165 17.06 8.68 -36.31
N MET A 166 16.77 9.44 -35.26
CA MET A 166 15.78 10.51 -35.32
C MET A 166 16.47 11.77 -35.84
#